data_AF-A0A370EN48-F1
#
_entry.id   AF-A0A370EN48-F1
#
_cell.length_a   1.000
_cell.length_b   1.000
_cell.length_c   1.000
_cell.angle_alpha   90.00
_cell.angle_beta   90.00
_cell.angle_gamma   90.00
#
_symmetry.space_group_name_H-M   'P 1'
#
loop_
_entity.id
_entity.type
_entity.pdbx_description
1 polymer ?
#
loop_
_entity_poly.entity_id
_entity_poly.type
_entity_poly.pdbx_seq_one_letter_code
_entity_poly.pdbx_strand_id
1 'polypeptide(L)'
;MNDRFNYRLSESKKKDIAENLIDILTIDAKITEATRGFISNWLCTGPDEKRKAFFDVWDIVLKNYMPTERPILFRSCERIGRKNKIASFTGRLECARRFGNGQDYLLICDTKEELELVEQYYKKGEYIRTFYPLGKVLVKARDKGGCGFSERTWSFIGEDEYIMRINVGNINKLKWVTM
;
A
#
# COMPACT_ATOMS: atom_id res chain seq x y z
N MET A 1 -8.42 -30.14 3.51
CA MET A 1 -9.54 -29.23 3.22
C MET A 1 -8.95 -27.87 2.88
N ASN A 2 -9.02 -27.44 1.61
CA ASN A 2 -8.55 -26.12 1.16
C ASN A 2 -9.74 -25.15 1.17
N ASP A 3 -10.12 -24.66 2.34
CA ASP A 3 -11.03 -23.51 2.42
C ASP A 3 -10.26 -22.29 1.91
N ARG A 4 -10.39 -22.00 0.61
CA ARG A 4 -9.82 -20.81 0.01
C ARG A 4 -10.47 -19.59 0.66
N PHE A 5 -9.68 -18.81 1.39
CA PHE A 5 -10.10 -17.54 1.96
C PHE A 5 -10.80 -16.67 0.89
N ASN A 6 -12.10 -16.44 1.06
CA ASN A 6 -12.94 -15.76 0.07
C ASN A 6 -13.38 -14.41 0.65
N TYR A 7 -12.46 -13.45 0.65
CA TYR A 7 -12.75 -12.09 1.09
C TYR A 7 -13.69 -11.40 0.09
N ARG A 8 -14.93 -11.15 0.52
CA ARG A 8 -15.97 -10.50 -0.28
C ARG A 8 -16.46 -9.25 0.43
N LEU A 9 -16.57 -8.15 -0.32
CA LEU A 9 -17.11 -6.86 0.12
C LEU A 9 -18.16 -6.41 -0.88
N SER A 10 -19.27 -5.85 -0.39
CA SER A 10 -20.22 -5.12 -1.24
C SER A 10 -19.58 -3.82 -1.74
N GLU A 11 -20.11 -3.26 -2.83
CA GLU A 11 -19.62 -1.98 -3.37
C GLU A 11 -19.75 -0.83 -2.38
N SER A 12 -20.83 -0.78 -1.60
CA SER A 12 -20.98 0.20 -0.52
C SER A 12 -19.87 0.06 0.52
N LYS A 13 -19.60 -1.18 0.97
CA LYS A 13 -18.60 -1.42 2.00
C LYS A 13 -17.18 -1.08 1.53
N LYS A 14 -16.88 -1.29 0.25
CA LYS A 14 -15.60 -0.88 -0.35
C LYS A 14 -15.42 0.64 -0.30
N LYS A 15 -16.47 1.40 -0.62
CA LYS A 15 -16.46 2.87 -0.53
C LYS A 15 -16.28 3.33 0.91
N ASP A 16 -17.06 2.79 1.85
CA ASP A 16 -16.95 3.14 3.28
C ASP A 16 -15.53 2.92 3.83
N ILE A 17 -14.91 1.78 3.48
CA ILE A 17 -13.54 1.47 3.89
C ILE A 17 -12.55 2.44 3.25
N ALA A 18 -12.69 2.71 1.95
CA ALA A 18 -11.79 3.60 1.23
C ALA A 18 -11.87 5.05 1.74
N GLU A 19 -13.07 5.56 2.00
CA GLU A 19 -13.30 6.87 2.59
C GLU A 19 -12.70 6.95 3.99
N ASN A 20 -12.93 5.95 4.84
CA ASN A 20 -12.35 5.93 6.17
C ASN A 20 -10.81 5.85 6.15
N LEU A 21 -10.21 5.12 5.20
CA LEU A 21 -8.75 5.14 5.00
C LEU A 21 -8.25 6.56 4.71
N ILE A 22 -8.88 7.26 3.75
CA ILE A 22 -8.52 8.64 3.42
C ILE A 22 -8.64 9.54 4.65
N ASP A 23 -9.77 9.46 5.35
CA ASP A 23 -10.10 10.34 6.47
C ASP A 23 -9.17 10.16 7.69
N ILE A 24 -8.63 8.95 7.91
CA ILE A 24 -7.64 8.69 8.98
C ILE A 24 -6.40 9.58 8.82
N LEU A 25 -5.97 9.83 7.57
CA LEU A 25 -4.76 10.58 7.29
C LEU A 25 -5.02 12.06 6.99
N THR A 26 -6.20 12.42 6.48
CA THR A 26 -6.54 13.81 6.13
C THR A 26 -7.14 14.60 7.30
N ILE A 27 -8.06 14.00 8.06
CA ILE A 27 -8.82 14.67 9.13
C ILE A 27 -8.74 13.94 10.47
N ASP A 28 -7.79 13.00 10.59
CA ASP A 28 -7.53 12.22 11.81
C ASP A 28 -8.74 11.41 12.31
N ALA A 29 -9.58 10.92 11.39
CA ALA A 29 -10.76 10.14 11.73
C ALA A 29 -10.45 8.84 12.47
N LYS A 30 -11.44 8.33 13.20
CA LYS A 30 -11.35 7.04 13.91
C LYS A 30 -11.30 5.89 12.89
N ILE A 31 -10.42 4.91 13.15
CA ILE A 31 -10.37 3.67 12.38
C ILE A 31 -11.62 2.85 12.69
N THR A 32 -12.45 2.60 11.67
CA THR A 32 -13.64 1.76 11.84
C THR A 32 -13.26 0.28 11.94
N GLU A 33 -14.14 -0.53 12.49
CA GLU A 33 -13.96 -1.98 12.54
C GLU A 33 -13.79 -2.60 11.14
N ALA A 34 -14.55 -2.10 10.15
CA ALA A 34 -14.44 -2.57 8.77
C ALA A 34 -13.07 -2.26 8.17
N THR A 35 -12.57 -1.04 8.34
CA THR A 35 -11.26 -0.62 7.87
C THR A 35 -10.14 -1.38 8.56
N ARG A 36 -10.25 -1.58 9.88
CA ARG A 36 -9.33 -2.41 10.64
C ARG A 36 -9.27 -3.83 10.09
N GLY A 37 -10.43 -4.47 9.92
CA GLY A 37 -10.51 -5.83 9.35
C GLY A 37 -9.92 -5.90 7.94
N PHE A 38 -10.16 -4.88 7.12
CA PHE A 38 -9.57 -4.76 5.79
C PHE A 38 -8.04 -4.68 5.84
N ILE A 39 -7.48 -3.81 6.67
CA ILE A 39 -6.03 -3.64 6.85
C ILE A 39 -5.39 -4.94 7.34
N SER A 40 -5.95 -5.56 8.38
CA SER A 40 -5.43 -6.83 8.91
C SER A 40 -5.43 -7.93 7.85
N ASN A 41 -6.51 -8.03 7.06
CA ASN A 41 -6.56 -9.00 5.97
C ASN A 41 -5.55 -8.66 4.88
N TRP A 42 -5.39 -7.38 4.50
CA TRP A 42 -4.40 -6.99 3.49
C TRP A 42 -2.97 -7.38 3.90
N LEU A 43 -2.61 -7.16 5.16
CA LEU A 43 -1.28 -7.45 5.69
C LEU A 43 -1.05 -8.96 5.86
N CYS A 44 -2.06 -9.68 6.38
CA CYS A 44 -1.91 -11.09 6.70
C CYS A 44 -2.18 -12.04 5.53
N THR A 45 -2.68 -11.55 4.40
CA THR A 45 -2.97 -12.35 3.20
C THR A 45 -1.84 -12.26 2.18
N GLY A 46 -1.34 -13.42 1.74
CA GLY A 46 -0.27 -13.52 0.74
C GLY A 46 -0.68 -12.96 -0.64
N PRO A 47 0.29 -12.65 -1.51
CA PRO A 47 0.03 -12.07 -2.84
C PRO A 47 -0.87 -12.95 -3.72
N ASP A 48 -0.78 -14.28 -3.63
CA ASP A 48 -1.58 -15.22 -4.42
C ASP A 48 -3.03 -15.36 -3.95
N GLU A 49 -3.29 -14.92 -2.73
CA GLU A 49 -4.61 -14.96 -2.08
C GLU A 49 -5.35 -13.63 -2.18
N LYS A 50 -4.64 -12.53 -2.50
CA LYS A 50 -5.25 -11.20 -2.71
C LYS A 50 -6.15 -11.23 -3.95
N ARG A 51 -7.46 -11.12 -3.72
CA ARG A 51 -8.50 -11.06 -4.76
C ARG A 51 -8.88 -9.63 -5.13
N LYS A 52 -9.70 -9.50 -6.19
CA LYS A 52 -10.20 -8.23 -6.75
C LYS A 52 -10.73 -7.26 -5.69
N ALA A 53 -11.44 -7.76 -4.67
CA ALA A 53 -12.02 -6.91 -3.62
C ALA A 53 -10.99 -6.05 -2.89
N PHE A 54 -9.77 -6.55 -2.66
CA PHE A 54 -8.69 -5.74 -2.06
C PHE A 54 -8.25 -4.62 -2.99
N PHE A 55 -8.02 -4.96 -4.25
CA PHE A 55 -7.54 -4.02 -5.25
C PHE A 55 -8.58 -2.96 -5.60
N ASP A 56 -9.88 -3.28 -5.55
CA ASP A 56 -10.95 -2.31 -5.75
C ASP A 56 -10.94 -1.21 -4.68
N VAL A 57 -10.75 -1.57 -3.40
CA VAL A 57 -10.63 -0.58 -2.31
C VAL A 57 -9.40 0.29 -2.51
N TRP A 58 -8.23 -0.32 -2.79
CA TRP A 58 -7.02 0.45 -3.03
C TRP A 58 -7.11 1.33 -4.28
N ASP A 59 -7.81 0.90 -5.32
CA ASP A 59 -8.05 1.71 -6.52
C ASP A 59 -8.82 2.99 -6.16
N ILE A 60 -9.87 2.89 -5.33
CA ILE A 60 -10.63 4.05 -4.84
C ILE A 60 -9.73 4.95 -4.00
N VAL A 61 -8.98 4.39 -3.05
CA VAL A 61 -8.08 5.17 -2.18
C VAL A 61 -7.05 5.94 -3.01
N LEU A 62 -6.35 5.25 -3.91
CA LEU A 62 -5.29 5.87 -4.71
C LEU A 62 -5.83 6.98 -5.62
N LYS A 63 -7.01 6.80 -6.22
CA LYS A 63 -7.63 7.84 -7.04
C LYS A 63 -8.02 9.10 -6.26
N ASN A 64 -8.22 8.99 -4.94
CA ASN A 64 -8.82 10.06 -4.13
C ASN A 64 -7.92 10.62 -3.03
N TYR A 65 -6.81 9.97 -2.71
CA TYR A 65 -5.85 10.40 -1.69
C TYR A 65 -4.64 11.08 -2.34
N MET A 66 -4.32 12.30 -1.87
CA MET A 66 -3.09 13.00 -2.23
C MET A 66 -2.10 12.94 -1.05
N PRO A 67 -0.97 12.24 -1.17
CA PRO A 67 0.07 12.25 -0.14
C PRO A 67 0.69 13.62 0.04
N THR A 68 1.02 14.00 1.26
CA THR A 68 1.76 15.24 1.57
C THR A 68 3.26 15.03 1.67
N GLU A 69 3.70 13.79 1.92
CA GLU A 69 5.12 13.43 1.98
C GLU A 69 5.66 12.99 0.64
N ARG A 70 7.00 13.00 0.51
CA ARG A 70 7.73 12.59 -0.69
C ARG A 70 8.89 11.62 -0.38
N PRO A 71 8.63 10.42 0.19
CA PRO A 71 9.67 9.43 0.46
C PRO A 71 10.18 8.75 -0.81
N ILE A 72 11.38 8.18 -0.76
CA ILE A 72 11.80 7.20 -1.76
C ILE A 72 11.22 5.84 -1.36
N LEU A 73 10.53 5.19 -2.30
CA LEU A 73 9.87 3.91 -2.06
C LEU A 73 10.60 2.77 -2.76
N PHE A 74 10.71 1.66 -2.07
CA PHE A 74 11.42 0.46 -2.51
C PHE A 74 10.46 -0.73 -2.62
N ARG A 75 10.71 -1.61 -3.59
CA ARG A 75 9.98 -2.88 -3.69
C ARG A 75 10.89 -3.97 -4.25
N SER A 76 10.84 -5.15 -3.61
CA SER A 76 11.39 -6.38 -4.19
C SER A 76 10.44 -6.97 -5.23
N CYS A 77 11.01 -7.46 -6.33
CA CYS A 77 10.22 -8.09 -7.38
C CYS A 77 11.04 -9.16 -8.13
N GLU A 78 10.65 -10.44 -8.01
CA GLU A 78 11.26 -11.55 -8.77
C GLU A 78 11.23 -11.33 -10.29
N ARG A 79 10.09 -10.82 -10.78
CA ARG A 79 9.87 -10.53 -12.21
C ARG A 79 9.35 -9.12 -12.37
N ILE A 80 9.90 -8.37 -13.31
CA ILE A 80 9.40 -7.04 -13.66
C ILE A 80 7.97 -7.19 -14.19
N GLY A 81 7.00 -6.83 -13.35
CA GLY A 81 5.59 -7.15 -13.54
C GLY A 81 4.89 -6.31 -14.62
N ARG A 82 3.58 -6.59 -14.78
CA ARG A 82 2.67 -5.88 -15.70
C ARG A 82 2.47 -4.42 -15.25
N LYS A 83 2.34 -3.52 -16.23
CA LYS A 83 1.97 -2.11 -16.02
C LYS A 83 0.67 -2.00 -15.19
N ASN A 84 0.56 -0.95 -14.37
CA ASN A 84 -0.65 -0.56 -13.63
C ASN A 84 -1.09 -1.50 -12.49
N LYS A 85 -0.25 -2.43 -12.07
CA LYS A 85 -0.53 -3.30 -10.91
C LYS A 85 -0.42 -2.52 -9.59
N ILE A 86 -1.41 -2.65 -8.71
CA ILE A 86 -1.32 -2.16 -7.33
C ILE A 86 -0.48 -3.14 -6.51
N ALA A 87 0.49 -2.62 -5.77
CA ALA A 87 1.44 -3.42 -5.00
C ALA A 87 1.92 -2.68 -3.75
N SER A 88 2.43 -3.47 -2.80
CA SER A 88 3.11 -2.98 -1.60
C SER A 88 4.53 -2.53 -1.91
N PHE A 89 4.91 -1.39 -1.36
CA PHE A 89 6.25 -0.82 -1.32
C PHE A 89 6.63 -0.60 0.13
N THR A 90 7.90 -0.33 0.39
CA THR A 90 8.43 0.00 1.71
C THR A 90 9.29 1.26 1.63
N GLY A 91 9.26 2.10 2.66
CA GLY A 91 10.21 3.20 2.83
C GLY A 91 11.63 2.75 3.22
N ARG A 92 11.84 1.44 3.43
CA ARG A 92 13.10 0.87 3.94
C ARG A 92 13.75 -0.05 2.92
N LEU A 93 14.90 0.37 2.39
CA LEU A 93 15.69 -0.42 1.43
C LEU A 93 16.05 -1.81 1.96
N GLU A 94 16.37 -1.91 3.25
CA GLU A 94 16.72 -3.19 3.88
C GLU A 94 15.56 -4.19 3.89
N CYS A 95 14.33 -3.71 4.12
CA CYS A 95 13.14 -4.56 4.07
C CYS A 95 12.93 -5.08 2.64
N ALA A 96 13.07 -4.22 1.63
CA ALA A 96 13.03 -4.65 0.23
C ALA A 96 14.10 -5.70 -0.10
N ARG A 97 15.33 -5.55 0.41
CA ARG A 97 16.39 -6.54 0.22
C ARG A 97 16.04 -7.89 0.86
N ARG A 98 15.51 -7.87 2.10
CA ARG A 98 15.11 -9.09 2.83
C ARG A 98 13.99 -9.84 2.12
N PHE A 99 12.96 -9.14 1.63
CA PHE A 99 11.85 -9.78 0.94
C PHE A 99 12.27 -10.57 -0.30
N GLY A 100 13.27 -10.08 -1.03
CA GLY A 100 13.82 -10.76 -2.21
C GLY A 100 15.02 -11.64 -1.95
N ASN A 101 15.38 -11.90 -0.68
CA ASN A 101 16.60 -12.60 -0.28
C ASN A 101 17.88 -12.06 -0.97
N GLY A 102 17.90 -10.78 -1.34
CA GLY A 102 18.99 -10.16 -2.11
C GLY A 102 19.21 -10.70 -3.53
N GLN A 103 18.24 -11.39 -4.13
CA GLN A 103 18.33 -11.97 -5.48
C GLN A 103 17.38 -11.33 -6.50
N ASP A 104 16.29 -10.76 -6.02
CA ASP A 104 15.25 -10.12 -6.84
C ASP A 104 15.70 -8.82 -7.53
N TYR A 105 14.86 -8.30 -8.43
CA TYR A 105 14.98 -6.91 -8.85
C TYR A 105 14.52 -5.96 -7.75
N LEU A 106 15.22 -4.85 -7.62
CA LEU A 106 14.85 -3.73 -6.79
C LEU A 106 14.17 -2.67 -7.66
N LEU A 107 12.93 -2.36 -7.32
CA LEU A 107 12.21 -1.21 -7.85
C LEU A 107 12.42 -0.03 -6.89
N ILE A 108 12.84 1.11 -7.44
CA ILE A 108 13.00 2.37 -6.70
C ILE A 108 12.08 3.41 -7.33
N CYS A 109 11.23 4.01 -6.52
CA CYS A 109 10.29 5.04 -6.92
C CYS A 109 10.64 6.35 -6.20
N ASP A 110 10.95 7.37 -6.98
CA ASP A 110 11.04 8.74 -6.47
C ASP A 110 9.64 9.36 -6.48
N THR A 111 9.02 9.43 -5.30
CA THR A 111 7.65 9.94 -5.21
C THR A 111 7.54 11.44 -5.43
N LYS A 112 8.65 12.19 -5.36
CA LYS A 112 8.68 13.61 -5.71
C LYS A 112 8.40 13.79 -7.19
N GLU A 113 9.13 13.08 -8.04
CA GLU A 113 8.95 13.11 -9.49
C GLU A 113 7.59 12.55 -9.90
N GLU A 114 7.13 11.48 -9.25
CA GLU A 114 5.84 10.86 -9.58
C GLU A 114 4.64 11.77 -9.28
N LEU A 115 4.70 12.56 -8.20
CA LEU A 115 3.60 13.41 -7.77
C LEU A 115 3.57 14.79 -8.41
N GLU A 116 4.69 15.30 -8.92
CA GLU A 116 4.77 16.64 -9.54
C GLU A 116 3.70 16.85 -10.63
N LEU A 117 3.56 15.87 -11.53
CA LEU A 117 2.54 15.92 -12.58
C LEU A 117 1.11 15.71 -12.04
N VAL A 118 0.97 14.93 -10.97
CA VAL A 118 -0.36 14.69 -10.37
C VAL A 118 -0.90 15.98 -9.76
N GLU A 119 -0.07 16.71 -9.02
CA GLU A 119 -0.43 17.99 -8.40
C GLU A 119 -0.78 19.06 -9.42
N GLN A 120 -0.09 19.07 -10.56
CA GLN A 120 -0.31 20.07 -11.60
C GLN A 120 -1.55 19.81 -12.46
N TYR A 121 -1.85 18.56 -12.80
CA TYR A 121 -2.78 18.25 -13.88
C TYR A 121 -4.02 17.43 -13.48
N TYR A 122 -4.03 16.80 -12.32
CA TYR A 122 -5.08 15.84 -11.97
C TYR A 122 -5.98 16.36 -10.86
N LYS A 123 -7.25 15.97 -10.91
CA LYS A 123 -8.22 16.25 -9.87
C LYS A 123 -8.44 15.02 -8.99
N LYS A 124 -8.94 15.24 -7.78
CA LYS A 124 -9.39 14.16 -6.90
C LYS A 124 -10.38 13.25 -7.66
N GLY A 125 -10.14 11.94 -7.60
CA GLY A 125 -10.86 10.92 -8.36
C GLY A 125 -10.12 10.45 -9.61
N GLU A 126 -9.13 11.20 -10.09
CA GLU A 126 -8.42 10.95 -11.34
C GLU A 126 -6.93 10.63 -11.13
N TYR A 127 -6.44 10.60 -9.89
CA TYR A 127 -5.03 10.37 -9.61
C TYR A 127 -4.55 9.00 -10.11
N ILE A 128 -3.39 8.98 -10.80
CA ILE A 128 -2.85 7.78 -11.45
C ILE A 128 -1.53 7.27 -10.84
N ARG A 129 -0.80 8.12 -10.11
CA ARG A 129 0.58 7.88 -9.61
C ARG A 129 0.76 8.15 -8.12
N THR A 130 -0.34 8.31 -7.40
CA THR A 130 -0.33 8.46 -5.96
C THR A 130 0.01 7.15 -5.27
N PHE A 131 0.31 7.26 -3.99
CA PHE A 131 0.53 6.15 -3.08
C PHE A 131 -0.29 6.37 -1.80
N TYR A 132 -0.36 5.37 -0.94
CA TYR A 132 -1.01 5.48 0.36
C TYR A 132 -0.07 4.95 1.46
N PRO A 133 0.29 5.76 2.47
CA PRO A 133 1.26 5.37 3.50
C PRO A 133 0.59 4.53 4.60
N LEU A 134 0.36 3.25 4.32
CA LEU A 134 -0.30 2.32 5.24
C LEU A 134 0.46 2.20 6.58
N GLY A 135 1.79 2.25 6.56
CA GLY A 135 2.63 2.28 7.76
C GLY A 135 2.24 3.40 8.72
N LYS A 136 1.87 4.59 8.22
CA LYS A 136 1.41 5.70 9.06
C LYS A 136 0.07 5.45 9.71
N VAL A 137 -0.83 4.70 9.08
CA VAL A 137 -2.09 4.28 9.70
C VAL A 137 -1.80 3.39 10.91
N LEU A 138 -0.85 2.45 10.78
CA LEU A 138 -0.47 1.56 11.89
C LEU A 138 0.20 2.34 13.03
N VAL A 139 1.09 3.29 12.72
CA VAL A 139 1.70 4.18 13.72
C VAL A 139 0.62 4.97 14.47
N LYS A 140 -0.30 5.62 13.74
CA LYS A 140 -1.43 6.33 14.36
C LYS A 140 -2.29 5.43 15.23
N ALA A 141 -2.57 4.22 14.75
CA ALA A 141 -3.38 3.25 15.50
C ALA A 141 -2.71 2.88 16.82
N ARG A 142 -1.40 2.58 16.79
CA ARG A 142 -0.59 2.28 17.97
C ARG A 142 -0.62 3.43 18.97
N ASP A 143 -0.36 4.65 18.50
CA ASP A 143 -0.29 5.84 19.35
C ASP A 143 -1.66 6.19 19.97
N LYS A 144 -2.77 5.73 19.36
CA LYS A 144 -4.14 5.80 19.89
C LYS A 144 -4.56 4.55 20.70
N GLY A 145 -3.63 3.80 21.26
CA GLY A 145 -3.93 2.61 22.09
C GLY A 145 -4.25 1.35 21.28
N GLY A 146 -3.68 1.24 20.08
CA GLY A 146 -3.75 0.07 19.21
C GLY A 146 -5.01 -0.06 18.36
N CYS A 147 -6.12 0.61 18.69
CA CYS A 147 -7.36 0.59 17.90
C CYS A 147 -7.93 -0.84 17.63
N GLY A 148 -7.56 -1.83 18.47
CA GLY A 148 -8.02 -3.21 18.39
C GLY A 148 -7.41 -4.05 17.26
N PHE A 149 -6.29 -3.64 16.67
CA PHE A 149 -5.49 -4.53 15.81
C PHE A 149 -4.91 -5.70 16.59
N SER A 150 -4.71 -6.83 15.91
CA SER A 150 -4.10 -8.03 16.49
C SER A 150 -2.57 -7.90 16.59
N GLU A 151 -1.96 -8.68 17.49
CA GLU A 151 -0.50 -8.79 17.61
C GLU A 151 0.20 -9.09 16.28
N ARG A 152 -0.40 -9.96 15.46
CA ARG A 152 0.13 -10.27 14.13
C ARG A 152 0.14 -9.06 13.20
N THR A 153 -0.81 -8.13 13.33
CA THR A 153 -0.81 -6.90 12.52
C THR A 153 0.35 -5.98 12.93
N TRP A 154 0.76 -6.00 14.20
CA TRP A 154 1.84 -5.15 14.70
C TRP A 154 3.22 -5.55 14.18
N SER A 155 3.44 -6.80 13.76
CA SER A 155 4.73 -7.20 13.17
C SER A 155 5.05 -6.44 11.89
N PHE A 156 4.04 -5.91 11.19
CA PHE A 156 4.19 -5.19 9.93
C PHE A 156 4.53 -3.70 10.11
N ILE A 157 4.44 -3.13 11.32
CA ILE A 157 4.70 -1.69 11.53
C ILE A 157 6.13 -1.30 11.14
N GLY A 158 7.09 -2.22 11.33
CA GLY A 158 8.49 -2.03 11.01
C GLY A 158 8.80 -2.11 9.51
N GLU A 159 7.86 -2.60 8.70
CA GLU A 159 8.03 -2.68 7.25
C GLU A 159 7.80 -1.33 6.57
N ASP A 160 7.21 -0.36 7.27
CA ASP A 160 6.90 0.98 6.73
C ASP A 160 6.22 0.87 5.35
N GLU A 161 5.07 0.20 5.31
CA GLU A 161 4.41 -0.18 4.06
C GLU A 161 3.69 1.00 3.39
N TYR A 162 3.83 1.08 2.06
CA TYR A 162 3.11 2.00 1.19
C TYR A 162 2.39 1.20 0.11
N ILE A 163 1.16 1.60 -0.22
CA ILE A 163 0.42 0.99 -1.33
C ILE A 163 0.52 1.91 -2.53
N MET A 164 0.96 1.39 -3.67
CA MET A 164 1.16 2.18 -4.88
C MET A 164 0.78 1.41 -6.14
N ARG A 165 0.33 2.12 -7.17
CA ARG A 165 0.23 1.57 -8.52
C ARG A 165 1.59 1.63 -9.22
N ILE A 166 2.08 0.48 -9.67
CA ILE A 166 3.34 0.38 -10.42
C ILE A 166 3.18 1.05 -11.78
N ASN A 167 3.94 2.14 -11.99
CA ASN A 167 4.18 2.73 -13.29
C ASN A 167 5.59 2.40 -13.78
N VAL A 168 5.71 1.33 -14.56
CA VAL A 168 7.01 0.77 -15.01
C VAL A 168 7.84 1.76 -15.85
N GLY A 169 7.23 2.82 -16.38
CA GLY A 169 7.92 3.86 -17.16
C GLY A 169 8.70 4.88 -16.32
N ASN A 170 8.36 5.03 -15.05
CA ASN A 170 8.91 6.06 -14.16
C ASN A 170 9.65 5.49 -12.94
N ILE A 171 9.73 4.16 -12.86
CA ILE A 171 10.38 3.45 -11.75
C ILE A 171 11.77 3.00 -12.18
N ASN A 172 12.76 3.36 -11.37
CA ASN A 172 14.13 2.88 -11.49
C ASN A 172 14.21 1.39 -11.15
N LYS A 173 14.98 0.65 -11.94
CA LYS A 173 15.11 -0.81 -11.82
C LYS A 173 16.56 -1.17 -11.66
N LEU A 174 16.89 -1.75 -10.53
CA LEU A 174 18.22 -2.24 -10.23
C LEU A 174 18.15 -3.74 -9.97
N LYS A 175 19.28 -4.41 -10.10
CA LYS A 175 19.45 -5.80 -9.68
C LYS A 175 20.49 -5.82 -8.59
N TRP A 176 20.24 -6.59 -7.53
CA TRP A 176 21.24 -6.80 -6.50
C TRP A 176 22.47 -7.49 -7.10
N VAL A 177 23.64 -6.98 -6.75
CA VAL A 177 24.91 -7.66 -7.04
C VAL A 177 25.31 -8.37 -5.76
N THR A 178 25.35 -9.69 -5.79
CA THR A 178 26.03 -10.48 -4.75
C THR A 178 27.52 -10.31 -4.94
N MET A 179 28.19 -9.72 -3.95
CA MET A 179 29.65 -9.77 -3.82
C MET A 179 30.07 -11.14 -3.30
#